data_AF-A0A5N5NCU1-F1
#
_entry.id   AF-A0A5N5NCU1-F1
#
_cell.length_a   1.000
_cell.length_b   1.000
_cell.length_c   1.000
_cell.angle_alpha   90.00
_cell.angle_beta   90.00
_cell.angle_gamma   90.00
#
_symmetry.space_group_name_H-M   'P 1'
#
loop_
_entity.id
_entity.type
_entity.pdbx_description
1 polymer ?
#
loop_
_entity_poly.entity_id
_entity_poly.type
_entity_poly.pdbx_seq_one_letter_code
_entity_poly.pdbx_strand_id
1 'polypeptide(L)'
;MNSILKLVNDFISSESTREYAKREFNAILWVALITITSVLLDKVFKLFRLWSKASKIPGPPCNSFFGHGNLGSRENFIDLLWESHDKYGSVFKLWLGPTQLLVSMKDPTLIKDMLLKAGDKLPCIGKAFRLAFGRSSLFFCSYDQAQRGRESLAMELDDKLLGKANVISKNVVNCIMEGVDASMSIGSVDCKLISQHMAFTILGTLLFGDTFLAWSKATFYEELLMMIAKDASFWASYRFTPFWKRGFWRYQSLCMDLKCLTLDIAQQCGKNHKLSCHMDRNSHIGTANDKFFSQELGGDINAREEPCGNIMGLMFHGCIATTNLIGSILERLVADAEIQDKIYSEIMKVKQGSVREDQDVEEMLLLLATIYESARLLPAGPLLQRCSLQDDLILKNGMLIPAGALLVVPAQLLQMDGSSWGSDASKFNPYRFLSKAVKGSDSVHDTSSTDPIQCSFVLNDPNDNAAFLPFGSGMRTCVGQKFVIRGVATLFASLLEHYEMLLQAKSCSRSMQMVCLISKAPSSIGKWLKINSWSGDSLCEKKPLKDETGRLWCEYLFLLLLQLFNVFLTFDGKASGFVLSFVSSELMGSPFLFCSLATKREDVTRL
;
A
#
# COMPACT_ATOMS: atom_id res chain seq x y z
N MET A 1 -36.70 59.13 -31.47
CA MET A 1 -35.57 58.23 -31.13
C MET A 1 -34.33 58.99 -30.69
N ASN A 2 -33.82 59.95 -31.47
CA ASN A 2 -32.62 60.74 -31.10
C ASN A 2 -32.76 61.61 -29.84
N SER A 3 -33.94 62.19 -29.55
CA SER A 3 -34.13 62.96 -28.30
C SER A 3 -34.17 62.09 -27.03
N ILE A 4 -34.62 60.84 -27.15
CA ILE A 4 -34.63 59.88 -26.05
C ILE A 4 -33.19 59.40 -25.77
N LEU A 5 -32.43 59.11 -26.82
CA LEU A 5 -31.00 58.79 -26.70
C LEU A 5 -30.19 59.92 -26.07
N LYS A 6 -30.50 61.18 -26.38
CA LYS A 6 -29.83 62.35 -25.80
C LYS A 6 -30.17 62.53 -24.31
N LEU A 7 -31.44 62.40 -23.93
CA LEU A 7 -31.87 62.43 -22.53
C LEU A 7 -31.26 61.29 -21.70
N VAL A 8 -31.14 60.09 -22.27
CA VAL A 8 -30.47 58.96 -21.60
C VAL A 8 -28.98 59.25 -21.44
N ASN A 9 -28.31 59.85 -22.44
CA ASN A 9 -26.89 60.22 -22.33
C ASN A 9 -26.65 61.35 -21.32
N ASP A 10 -27.52 62.35 -21.26
CA ASP A 10 -27.42 63.47 -20.32
C ASP A 10 -27.71 63.02 -18.87
N PHE A 11 -28.62 62.05 -18.69
CA PHE A 11 -28.89 61.42 -17.39
C PHE A 11 -27.71 60.54 -16.92
N ILE A 12 -27.09 59.78 -17.82
CA ILE A 12 -25.91 58.96 -17.52
C ILE A 12 -24.67 59.83 -17.24
N SER A 13 -24.55 61.01 -17.85
CA SER A 13 -23.42 61.93 -17.67
C SER A 13 -23.58 62.95 -16.52
N SER A 14 -24.71 62.95 -15.82
CA SER A 14 -24.93 63.87 -14.69
C SER A 14 -23.96 63.59 -13.53
N GLU A 15 -23.45 64.64 -12.90
CA GLU A 15 -22.53 64.52 -11.76
C GLU A 15 -23.16 63.77 -10.57
N SER A 16 -24.48 63.92 -10.39
CA SER A 16 -25.28 63.26 -9.36
C SER A 16 -25.35 61.73 -9.54
N THR A 17 -25.57 61.23 -10.76
CA THR A 17 -25.57 59.78 -11.04
C THR A 17 -24.19 59.17 -10.87
N ARG A 18 -23.13 59.93 -11.21
CA ARG A 18 -21.73 59.53 -10.96
C ARG A 18 -21.39 59.49 -9.46
N GLU A 19 -21.89 60.44 -8.66
CA GLU A 19 -21.69 60.43 -7.20
C GLU A 19 -22.47 59.31 -6.52
N TYR A 20 -23.71 59.07 -6.93
CA TYR A 20 -24.51 57.95 -6.45
C TYR A 20 -23.83 56.60 -6.76
N ALA A 21 -23.40 56.40 -8.01
CA ALA A 21 -22.65 55.20 -8.41
C ALA A 21 -21.34 55.03 -7.61
N LYS A 22 -20.62 56.12 -7.31
CA LYS A 22 -19.43 56.07 -6.44
C LYS A 22 -19.76 55.66 -5.01
N ARG A 23 -20.87 56.15 -4.43
CA ARG A 23 -21.31 55.78 -3.07
C ARG A 23 -21.71 54.31 -2.98
N GLU A 24 -22.50 53.83 -3.95
CA GLU A 24 -22.89 52.42 -4.05
C GLU A 24 -21.67 51.51 -4.24
N PHE A 25 -20.75 51.87 -5.14
CA PHE A 25 -19.52 51.11 -5.35
C PHE A 25 -18.64 51.07 -4.08
N ASN A 26 -18.50 52.20 -3.39
CA ASN A 26 -17.77 52.25 -2.11
C ASN A 26 -18.45 51.40 -1.03
N ALA A 27 -19.78 51.41 -0.95
CA ALA A 27 -20.52 50.56 -0.02
C ALA A 27 -20.27 49.07 -0.29
N ILE A 28 -20.30 48.65 -1.56
CA ILE A 28 -19.97 47.27 -1.96
C ILE A 28 -18.53 46.91 -1.57
N LEU A 29 -17.57 47.81 -1.80
CA LEU A 29 -16.17 47.58 -1.41
C LEU A 29 -16.00 47.42 0.11
N TRP A 30 -16.69 48.24 0.91
CA TRP A 30 -16.66 48.12 2.38
C TRP A 30 -17.28 46.80 2.85
N VAL A 31 -18.43 46.41 2.29
CA VAL A 31 -19.06 45.12 2.59
C VAL A 31 -18.13 43.96 2.22
N ALA A 32 -17.48 44.01 1.06
CA ALA A 32 -16.50 43.02 0.64
C ALA A 32 -15.29 42.96 1.59
N LEU A 33 -14.75 44.11 1.98
CA LEU A 33 -13.61 44.21 2.91
C LEU A 33 -13.95 43.64 4.29
N ILE A 34 -15.12 44.00 4.85
CA ILE A 34 -15.59 43.49 6.15
C ILE A 34 -15.79 41.97 6.06
N THR A 35 -16.38 41.48 4.98
CA THR A 35 -16.61 40.05 4.76
C THR A 35 -15.28 39.30 4.68
N ILE A 36 -14.34 39.77 3.87
CA ILE A 36 -13.00 39.17 3.73
C ILE A 36 -12.26 39.18 5.06
N THR A 37 -12.28 40.31 5.78
CA THR A 37 -11.62 40.46 7.08
C THR A 37 -12.21 39.50 8.12
N SER A 38 -13.54 39.39 8.18
CA SER A 38 -14.25 38.44 9.04
C SER A 38 -13.83 36.99 8.75
N VAL A 39 -13.79 36.60 7.47
CA VAL A 39 -13.35 35.25 7.05
C VAL A 39 -11.88 35.00 7.41
N LEU A 40 -11.00 35.99 7.26
CA LEU A 40 -9.59 35.87 7.65
C LEU A 40 -9.43 35.74 9.16
N LEU A 41 -10.16 36.55 9.95
CA LEU A 41 -10.16 36.47 11.40
C LEU A 41 -10.67 35.12 11.91
N ASP A 42 -11.74 34.58 11.31
CA ASP A 42 -12.23 33.22 11.63
C ASP A 42 -11.18 32.15 11.34
N LYS A 43 -10.48 32.24 10.20
CA LYS A 43 -9.37 31.32 9.88
C LYS A 43 -8.21 31.43 10.87
N VAL A 44 -7.84 32.64 11.27
CA VAL A 44 -6.80 32.89 12.27
C VAL A 44 -7.24 32.35 13.64
N PHE A 45 -8.48 32.56 14.04
CA PHE A 45 -9.03 32.02 15.29
C PHE A 45 -9.03 30.49 15.31
N LYS A 46 -9.45 29.86 14.20
CA LYS A 46 -9.38 28.39 14.03
C LYS A 46 -7.94 27.88 14.14
N LEU A 47 -6.99 28.60 13.55
CA LEU A 47 -5.56 28.26 13.64
C LEU A 47 -5.03 28.36 15.08
N PHE A 48 -5.33 29.45 15.79
CA PHE A 48 -4.96 29.60 17.20
C PHE A 48 -5.59 28.54 18.09
N ARG A 49 -6.87 28.19 17.85
CA ARG A 49 -7.54 27.11 18.57
C ARG A 49 -6.85 25.77 18.34
N LEU A 50 -6.45 25.48 17.09
CA LEU A 50 -5.68 24.28 16.76
C LEU A 50 -4.34 24.27 17.51
N TRP A 51 -3.57 25.36 17.47
CA TRP A 51 -2.30 25.49 18.17
C TRP A 51 -2.44 25.35 19.69
N SER A 52 -3.46 25.97 20.27
CA SER A 52 -3.77 25.87 21.70
C SER A 52 -4.08 24.43 22.12
N LYS A 53 -4.94 23.72 21.39
CA LYS A 53 -5.21 22.30 21.67
C LYS A 53 -3.95 21.44 21.52
N ALA A 54 -3.21 21.63 20.42
CA ALA A 54 -1.99 20.89 20.12
C ALA A 54 -0.85 21.17 21.11
N SER A 55 -0.85 22.33 21.80
CA SER A 55 0.19 22.68 22.79
C SER A 55 0.33 21.63 23.90
N LYS A 56 -0.76 20.94 24.24
CA LYS A 56 -0.84 19.89 25.28
C LYS A 56 -0.19 18.57 24.88
N ILE A 57 0.05 18.34 23.59
CA ILE A 57 0.70 17.13 23.08
C ILE A 57 2.23 17.37 23.13
N PRO A 58 3.02 16.45 23.71
CA PRO A 58 4.47 16.61 23.76
C PRO A 58 5.08 16.62 22.35
N GLY A 59 6.23 17.28 22.18
CA GLY A 59 6.93 17.36 20.90
C GLY A 59 7.86 18.56 20.83
N PRO A 60 8.64 18.69 19.75
CA PRO A 60 9.55 19.81 19.56
C PRO A 60 8.81 21.16 19.57
N PRO A 61 9.42 22.21 20.16
CA PRO A 61 8.88 23.56 20.08
C PRO A 61 8.92 24.05 18.63
N CYS A 62 7.80 24.56 18.15
CA CYS A 62 7.68 25.04 16.78
C CYS A 62 7.92 26.56 16.75
N ASN A 63 9.18 26.97 16.66
CA ASN A 63 9.55 28.39 16.68
C ASN A 63 9.36 29.08 15.32
N SER A 64 9.06 28.32 14.27
CA SER A 64 8.85 28.81 12.91
C SER A 64 7.38 28.69 12.50
N PHE A 65 6.86 29.70 11.81
CA PHE A 65 5.55 29.65 11.16
C PHE A 65 5.47 28.52 10.11
N PHE A 66 6.61 28.11 9.55
CA PHE A 66 6.71 27.06 8.54
C PHE A 66 6.75 25.64 9.13
N GLY A 67 6.51 25.48 10.43
CA GLY A 67 6.56 24.17 11.06
C GLY A 67 7.99 23.64 11.20
N HIS A 68 8.11 22.32 11.21
CA HIS A 68 9.38 21.60 11.19
C HIS A 68 9.92 21.40 9.76
N GLY A 69 9.64 22.38 8.88
CA GLY A 69 9.98 22.43 7.45
C GLY A 69 11.42 22.05 7.11
N ASN A 70 12.37 22.51 7.94
CA ASN A 70 13.82 22.33 7.76
C ASN A 70 14.38 21.01 8.30
N LEU A 71 13.55 20.01 8.61
CA LEU A 71 14.05 18.65 8.85
C LEU A 71 14.50 17.92 7.56
N GLY A 72 14.48 18.63 6.43
CA GLY A 72 14.81 18.19 5.08
C GLY A 72 16.30 17.95 4.77
N SER A 73 17.07 17.33 5.67
CA SER A 73 18.39 16.77 5.32
C SER A 73 18.65 15.37 5.88
N ARG A 74 17.65 14.74 6.51
CA ARG A 74 17.78 13.36 6.99
C ARG A 74 17.16 12.39 5.98
N GLU A 75 17.96 11.43 5.54
CA GLU A 75 17.68 10.51 4.45
C GLU A 75 16.51 9.53 4.71
N ASN A 76 15.86 9.56 5.90
CA ASN A 76 14.72 8.68 6.21
C ASN A 76 13.76 9.28 7.27
N PHE A 77 12.46 9.39 6.94
CA PHE A 77 11.43 9.88 7.88
C PHE A 77 11.14 8.90 9.02
N ILE A 78 11.35 7.59 8.79
CA ILE A 78 11.18 6.60 9.85
C ILE A 78 12.20 6.83 10.97
N ASP A 79 13.45 7.14 10.62
CA ASP A 79 14.50 7.45 11.59
C ASP A 79 14.18 8.71 12.39
N LEU A 80 13.57 9.70 11.74
CA LEU A 80 13.06 10.87 12.44
C LEU A 80 11.98 10.49 13.47
N LEU A 81 11.02 9.65 13.10
CA LEU A 81 9.98 9.20 14.02
C LEU A 81 10.57 8.41 15.18
N TRP A 82 11.57 7.55 14.90
CA TRP A 82 12.30 6.80 15.91
C TRP A 82 12.97 7.73 16.94
N GLU A 83 13.81 8.66 16.48
CA GLU A 83 14.52 9.59 17.37
C GLU A 83 13.57 10.51 18.15
N SER A 84 12.47 10.90 17.52
CA SER A 84 11.45 11.72 18.19
C SER A 84 10.72 10.93 19.26
N HIS A 85 10.45 9.64 19.03
CA HIS A 85 9.87 8.75 20.02
C HIS A 85 10.82 8.41 21.17
N ASP A 86 12.13 8.45 20.95
CA ASP A 86 13.13 8.34 22.00
C ASP A 86 13.13 9.59 22.88
N LYS A 87 13.06 10.78 22.25
CA LYS A 87 13.13 12.07 22.95
C LYS A 87 11.83 12.51 23.64
N TYR A 88 10.68 12.30 23.01
CA TYR A 88 9.39 12.86 23.47
C TYR A 88 8.43 11.80 24.02
N GLY A 89 8.80 10.52 23.96
CA GLY A 89 8.02 9.42 24.53
C GLY A 89 7.08 8.74 23.53
N SER A 90 6.05 8.08 24.06
CA SER A 90 5.20 7.16 23.28
C SER A 90 4.23 7.84 22.30
N VAL A 91 3.93 9.11 22.54
CA VAL A 91 3.13 9.96 21.65
C VAL A 91 3.86 11.27 21.51
N PHE A 92 3.95 11.82 20.30
CA PHE A 92 4.47 13.17 20.10
C PHE A 92 3.86 13.84 18.88
N LYS A 93 3.96 15.17 18.81
CA LYS A 93 3.49 15.97 17.68
C LYS A 93 4.63 16.47 16.79
N LEU A 94 4.33 16.63 15.51
CA LEU A 94 5.12 17.44 14.56
C LEU A 94 4.20 18.39 13.80
N TRP A 95 4.72 19.56 13.50
CA TRP A 95 4.06 20.52 12.61
C TRP A 95 4.63 20.42 11.20
N LEU A 96 3.75 20.15 10.25
CA LEU A 96 4.05 20.01 8.83
C LEU A 96 3.57 21.26 8.07
N GLY A 97 4.03 22.41 8.55
CA GLY A 97 3.46 23.71 8.23
C GLY A 97 2.47 24.21 9.31
N PRO A 98 1.92 25.42 9.15
CA PRO A 98 1.17 26.10 10.21
C PRO A 98 -0.16 25.42 10.54
N THR A 99 -0.80 24.79 9.56
CA THR A 99 -2.16 24.24 9.69
C THR A 99 -2.20 22.72 9.79
N GLN A 100 -1.09 22.02 9.55
CA GLN A 100 -1.06 20.57 9.49
C GLN A 100 -0.32 19.99 10.69
N LEU A 101 -1.10 19.49 11.64
CA LEU A 101 -0.60 18.74 12.79
C LEU A 101 -0.43 17.27 12.41
N LEU A 102 0.73 16.70 12.71
CA LEU A 102 0.99 15.27 12.74
C LEU A 102 1.14 14.84 14.19
N VAL A 103 0.53 13.73 14.56
CA VAL A 103 0.70 13.08 15.86
C VAL A 103 1.13 11.66 15.63
N SER A 104 2.33 11.30 16.09
CA SER A 104 2.84 9.94 15.97
C SER A 104 2.70 9.19 17.28
N MET A 105 2.35 7.90 17.20
CA MET A 105 2.07 7.03 18.35
C MET A 105 2.82 5.70 18.20
N LYS A 106 3.50 5.26 19.27
CA LYS A 106 4.12 3.93 19.38
C LYS A 106 3.53 3.04 20.47
N ASP A 107 2.70 3.56 21.37
CA ASP A 107 2.08 2.75 22.42
C ASP A 107 0.98 1.83 21.85
N PRO A 108 1.07 0.49 21.95
CA PRO A 108 0.09 -0.42 21.35
C PRO A 108 -1.34 -0.21 21.86
N THR A 109 -1.52 0.16 23.13
CA THR A 109 -2.86 0.35 23.72
C THR A 109 -3.54 1.61 23.18
N LEU A 110 -2.78 2.70 23.03
CA LEU A 110 -3.26 3.94 22.43
C LEU A 110 -3.46 3.79 20.93
N ILE A 111 -2.59 3.05 20.25
CA ILE A 111 -2.74 2.74 18.81
C ILE A 111 -4.04 1.97 18.57
N LYS A 112 -4.31 0.92 19.35
CA LYS A 112 -5.56 0.14 19.23
C LYS A 112 -6.79 1.02 19.45
N ASP A 113 -6.77 1.88 20.46
CA ASP A 113 -7.85 2.85 20.72
C ASP A 113 -8.02 3.85 19.56
N MET A 114 -6.92 4.38 19.04
CA MET A 114 -6.92 5.31 17.91
C MET A 114 -7.47 4.65 16.63
N LEU A 115 -7.05 3.43 16.31
CA LEU A 115 -7.51 2.70 15.12
C LEU A 115 -8.99 2.29 15.18
N LEU A 116 -9.58 2.22 16.38
CA LEU A 116 -11.01 1.97 16.60
C LEU A 116 -11.88 3.23 16.50
N LYS A 117 -11.29 4.42 16.67
CA LYS A 117 -12.02 5.69 16.70
C LYS A 117 -11.78 6.56 15.46
N ALA A 118 -10.58 6.53 14.90
CA ALA A 118 -10.19 7.32 13.74
C ALA A 118 -10.22 6.47 12.48
N GLY A 119 -11.35 6.51 11.76
CA GLY A 119 -11.56 5.75 10.52
C GLY A 119 -11.14 6.48 9.24
N ASP A 120 -10.98 7.81 9.28
CA ASP A 120 -10.76 8.60 8.07
C ASP A 120 -9.29 8.65 7.62
N LYS A 121 -9.09 9.06 6.36
CA LYS A 121 -7.80 9.43 5.80
C LYS A 121 -7.83 10.90 5.38
N LEU A 122 -6.67 11.55 5.41
CA LEU A 122 -6.59 12.96 4.98
C LEU A 122 -6.97 13.12 3.49
N PRO A 123 -7.86 14.06 3.14
CA PRO A 123 -8.30 14.26 1.75
C PRO A 123 -7.19 14.64 0.78
N CYS A 124 -6.10 15.27 1.23
CA CYS A 124 -4.97 15.66 0.38
C CYS A 124 -4.16 14.45 -0.12
N ILE A 125 -3.92 13.46 0.75
CA ILE A 125 -3.08 12.28 0.47
C ILE A 125 -3.64 11.46 -0.70
N GLY A 126 -4.97 11.47 -0.87
CA GLY A 126 -5.63 10.69 -1.91
C GLY A 126 -5.91 11.42 -3.23
N LYS A 127 -5.52 12.68 -3.47
CA LYS A 127 -5.98 13.40 -4.69
C LYS A 127 -5.56 12.73 -6.00
N ALA A 128 -4.28 12.41 -6.16
CA ALA A 128 -3.77 11.74 -7.36
C ALA A 128 -4.33 10.31 -7.49
N PHE A 129 -4.41 9.61 -6.37
CA PHE A 129 -5.02 8.28 -6.29
C PHE A 129 -6.50 8.27 -6.64
N ARG A 130 -7.27 9.30 -6.24
CA ARG A 130 -8.69 9.46 -6.62
C ARG A 130 -8.88 9.74 -8.11
N LEU A 131 -7.87 10.26 -8.80
CA LEU A 131 -7.93 10.40 -10.27
C LEU A 131 -7.74 9.04 -10.96
N ALA A 132 -6.84 8.20 -10.44
CA ALA A 132 -6.63 6.86 -10.96
C ALA A 132 -7.78 5.90 -10.61
N PHE A 133 -8.18 5.89 -9.34
CA PHE A 133 -9.04 4.87 -8.75
C PHE A 133 -10.45 5.36 -8.41
N GLY A 134 -10.79 6.59 -8.75
CA GLY A 134 -12.10 7.18 -8.45
C GLY A 134 -12.23 7.71 -7.01
N ARG A 135 -13.22 8.59 -6.80
CA ARG A 135 -13.41 9.28 -5.50
C ARG A 135 -14.05 8.41 -4.43
N SER A 136 -14.92 7.49 -4.81
CA SER A 136 -15.64 6.59 -3.91
C SER A 136 -14.90 5.29 -3.61
N SER A 137 -13.65 5.15 -4.09
CA SER A 137 -12.84 3.96 -3.88
C SER A 137 -12.71 3.58 -2.40
N LEU A 138 -12.87 2.29 -2.09
CA LEU A 138 -12.74 1.68 -0.74
C LEU A 138 -11.52 2.15 0.07
N PHE A 139 -10.47 2.60 -0.62
CA PHE A 139 -9.18 2.96 -0.05
C PHE A 139 -8.99 4.45 0.22
N PHE A 140 -9.77 5.33 -0.44
CA PHE A 140 -9.53 6.78 -0.46
C PHE A 140 -10.72 7.64 -0.03
N CYS A 141 -11.91 7.06 0.13
CA CYS A 141 -13.11 7.73 0.64
C CYS A 141 -13.17 7.75 2.18
N SER A 142 -14.13 8.50 2.76
CA SER A 142 -14.37 8.51 4.22
C SER A 142 -14.75 7.13 4.72
N TYR A 143 -14.66 6.88 6.03
CA TYR A 143 -14.99 5.54 6.54
C TYR A 143 -16.45 5.18 6.28
N ASP A 144 -17.37 6.10 6.53
CA ASP A 144 -18.80 5.87 6.34
C ASP A 144 -19.17 5.50 4.89
N GLN A 145 -18.40 6.00 3.92
CA GLN A 145 -18.55 5.65 2.50
C GLN A 145 -17.96 4.27 2.21
N ALA A 146 -16.79 3.94 2.78
CA ALA A 146 -16.11 2.68 2.51
C ALA A 146 -16.71 1.49 3.26
N GLN A 147 -17.37 1.71 4.40
CA GLN A 147 -17.73 0.64 5.35
C GLN A 147 -18.53 -0.47 4.67
N ARG A 148 -19.64 -0.13 4.02
CA ARG A 148 -20.53 -1.11 3.36
C ARG A 148 -19.80 -1.92 2.30
N GLY A 149 -19.01 -1.27 1.44
CA GLY A 149 -18.22 -1.96 0.44
C GLY A 149 -17.11 -2.83 1.05
N ARG A 150 -16.51 -2.45 2.18
CA ARG A 150 -15.54 -3.31 2.88
C ARG A 150 -16.18 -4.54 3.50
N GLU A 151 -17.37 -4.39 4.09
CA GLU A 151 -18.14 -5.51 4.65
C GLU A 151 -18.58 -6.49 3.56
N SER A 152 -19.07 -5.99 2.42
CA SER A 152 -19.43 -6.81 1.26
C SER A 152 -18.20 -7.57 0.71
N LEU A 153 -17.07 -6.89 0.54
CA LEU A 153 -15.82 -7.52 0.10
C LEU A 153 -15.33 -8.58 1.11
N ALA A 154 -15.46 -8.32 2.41
CA ALA A 154 -15.06 -9.27 3.44
C ALA A 154 -15.89 -10.55 3.37
N MET A 155 -17.21 -10.44 3.24
CA MET A 155 -18.10 -11.59 3.08
C MET A 155 -17.77 -12.40 1.84
N GLU A 156 -17.44 -11.75 0.73
CA GLU A 156 -17.09 -12.44 -0.51
C GLU A 156 -15.74 -13.17 -0.43
N LEU A 157 -14.73 -12.55 0.18
CA LEU A 157 -13.46 -13.20 0.42
C LEU A 157 -13.62 -14.38 1.40
N ASP A 158 -14.40 -14.23 2.47
CA ASP A 158 -14.68 -15.32 3.41
C ASP A 158 -15.47 -16.46 2.73
N ASP A 159 -16.46 -16.18 1.86
CA ASP A 159 -17.20 -17.19 1.06
C ASP A 159 -16.25 -17.99 0.17
N LYS A 160 -15.28 -17.32 -0.48
CA LYS A 160 -14.25 -17.98 -1.29
C LYS A 160 -13.31 -18.87 -0.48
N LEU A 161 -13.12 -18.56 0.81
CA LEU A 161 -12.35 -19.39 1.74
C LEU A 161 -13.15 -20.60 2.23
N LEU A 162 -14.48 -20.49 2.37
CA LEU A 162 -15.34 -21.50 3.01
C LEU A 162 -15.73 -22.68 2.11
N GLY A 163 -15.32 -22.70 0.83
CA GLY A 163 -15.72 -23.74 -0.13
C GLY A 163 -14.58 -24.44 -0.88
N LYS A 164 -13.31 -24.15 -0.57
CA LYS A 164 -12.17 -24.69 -1.33
C LYS A 164 -11.04 -25.14 -0.41
N ALA A 165 -10.50 -26.33 -0.68
CA ALA A 165 -9.26 -26.80 -0.06
C ALA A 165 -8.06 -25.91 -0.45
N ASN A 166 -8.07 -25.37 -1.68
CA ASN A 166 -7.07 -24.43 -2.18
C ASN A 166 -7.68 -23.06 -2.49
N VAL A 167 -7.19 -22.01 -1.83
CA VAL A 167 -7.65 -20.62 -2.01
C VAL A 167 -7.31 -20.11 -3.42
N ILE A 168 -6.17 -20.54 -3.95
CA ILE A 168 -5.71 -20.28 -5.32
C ILE A 168 -5.82 -21.59 -6.11
N SER A 169 -6.36 -21.55 -7.34
CA SER A 169 -6.54 -22.77 -8.14
C SER A 169 -5.20 -23.34 -8.64
N LYS A 170 -5.17 -24.65 -8.90
CA LYS A 170 -4.00 -25.33 -9.52
C LYS A 170 -3.59 -24.65 -10.84
N ASN A 171 -4.55 -24.18 -11.63
CA ASN A 171 -4.29 -23.47 -12.88
C ASN A 171 -3.44 -22.20 -12.67
N VAL A 172 -3.71 -21.45 -11.61
CA VAL A 172 -2.97 -20.23 -11.27
C VAL A 172 -1.56 -20.58 -10.81
N VAL A 173 -1.41 -21.59 -9.96
CA VAL A 173 -0.09 -22.08 -9.52
C VAL A 173 0.74 -22.55 -10.72
N ASN A 174 0.16 -23.34 -11.62
CA ASN A 174 0.83 -23.82 -12.83
C ASN A 174 1.27 -22.66 -13.73
N CYS A 175 0.40 -21.67 -13.97
CA CYS A 175 0.74 -20.48 -14.75
C CYS A 175 1.91 -19.70 -14.14
N ILE A 176 1.94 -19.59 -12.81
CA ILE A 176 3.06 -18.98 -12.09
C ILE A 176 4.34 -19.81 -12.28
N MET A 177 4.27 -21.13 -12.12
CA MET A 177 5.43 -22.01 -12.30
C MET A 177 5.98 -21.95 -13.73
N GLU A 178 5.12 -21.93 -14.75
CA GLU A 178 5.52 -21.73 -16.15
C GLU A 178 6.23 -20.38 -16.34
N GLY A 179 5.73 -19.31 -15.72
CA GLY A 179 6.39 -18.00 -15.72
C GLY A 179 7.74 -17.99 -15.01
N VAL A 180 7.87 -18.74 -13.91
CA VAL A 180 9.14 -18.95 -13.19
C VAL A 180 10.11 -19.72 -14.07
N ASP A 181 9.69 -20.82 -14.71
CA ASP A 181 10.50 -21.63 -15.63
C ASP A 181 10.98 -20.82 -16.84
N ALA A 182 10.09 -20.04 -17.45
CA ALA A 182 10.44 -19.14 -18.55
C ALA A 182 11.49 -18.10 -18.10
N SER A 183 11.32 -17.51 -16.93
CA SER A 183 12.28 -16.55 -16.37
C SER A 183 13.64 -17.20 -16.04
N MET A 184 13.62 -18.44 -15.53
CA MET A 184 14.84 -19.21 -15.26
C MET A 184 15.59 -19.58 -16.53
N SER A 185 14.89 -19.83 -17.65
CA SER A 185 15.52 -20.15 -18.94
C SER A 185 16.40 -19.02 -19.49
N ILE A 186 16.13 -17.78 -19.10
CA ILE A 186 16.87 -16.57 -19.50
C ILE A 186 18.13 -16.37 -18.62
N GLY A 187 18.24 -17.11 -17.52
CA GLY A 187 19.45 -17.21 -16.69
C GLY A 187 19.48 -16.30 -15.46
N SER A 188 18.43 -15.53 -15.15
CA SER A 188 18.29 -14.81 -13.88
C SER A 188 16.84 -14.42 -13.60
N VAL A 189 16.35 -14.68 -12.38
CA VAL A 189 15.01 -14.25 -11.95
C VAL A 189 15.16 -13.09 -10.96
N ASP A 190 14.66 -11.92 -11.32
CA ASP A 190 14.55 -10.78 -10.40
C ASP A 190 13.43 -11.08 -9.39
N CYS A 191 13.79 -11.16 -8.10
CA CYS A 191 12.86 -11.49 -7.01
C CYS A 191 11.68 -10.51 -6.93
N LYS A 192 11.92 -9.23 -7.19
CA LYS A 192 10.87 -8.21 -7.15
C LYS A 192 9.95 -8.36 -8.34
N LEU A 193 10.50 -8.54 -9.54
CA LEU A 193 9.71 -8.69 -10.76
C LEU A 193 8.88 -9.98 -10.71
N ILE A 194 9.46 -11.11 -10.29
CA ILE A 194 8.72 -12.36 -10.18
C ILE A 194 7.66 -12.29 -9.08
N SER A 195 7.96 -11.69 -7.92
CA SER A 195 6.96 -11.47 -6.86
C SER A 195 5.82 -10.57 -7.33
N GLN A 196 6.11 -9.62 -8.22
CA GLN A 196 5.11 -8.76 -8.83
C GLN A 196 4.18 -9.56 -9.75
N HIS A 197 4.75 -10.33 -10.68
CA HIS A 197 3.98 -11.19 -11.58
C HIS A 197 3.17 -12.24 -10.83
N MET A 198 3.71 -12.84 -9.76
CA MET A 198 2.99 -13.76 -8.88
C MET A 198 1.79 -13.07 -8.22
N ALA A 199 2.02 -11.94 -7.56
CA ALA A 199 0.96 -11.17 -6.91
C ALA A 199 -0.14 -10.72 -7.89
N PHE A 200 0.27 -10.25 -9.07
CA PHE A 200 -0.61 -9.77 -10.12
C PHE A 200 -1.49 -10.90 -10.68
N THR A 201 -0.91 -12.06 -10.95
CA THR A 201 -1.65 -13.25 -11.40
C THR A 201 -2.65 -13.71 -10.33
N ILE A 202 -2.25 -13.76 -9.05
CA ILE A 202 -3.13 -14.17 -7.94
C ILE A 202 -4.33 -13.23 -7.82
N LEU A 203 -4.11 -11.92 -7.87
CA LEU A 203 -5.19 -10.95 -7.70
C LEU A 203 -6.05 -10.77 -8.96
N GLY A 204 -5.44 -10.84 -10.13
CA GLY A 204 -6.18 -10.83 -11.38
C GLY A 204 -7.14 -12.02 -11.46
N THR A 205 -6.69 -13.22 -11.09
CA THR A 205 -7.57 -14.41 -11.04
C THR A 205 -8.57 -14.38 -9.90
N LEU A 206 -8.25 -13.77 -8.76
CA LEU A 206 -9.22 -13.52 -7.70
C LEU A 206 -10.42 -12.69 -8.19
N LEU A 207 -10.13 -11.60 -8.91
CA LEU A 207 -11.14 -10.64 -9.36
C LEU A 207 -11.85 -11.10 -10.64
N PHE A 208 -11.11 -11.61 -11.62
CA PHE A 208 -11.59 -11.88 -12.98
C PHE A 208 -11.69 -13.38 -13.31
N GLY A 209 -11.32 -14.26 -12.38
CA GLY A 209 -11.30 -15.71 -12.60
C GLY A 209 -10.25 -16.16 -13.60
N ASP A 210 -10.34 -17.42 -14.02
CA ASP A 210 -9.38 -18.06 -14.93
C ASP A 210 -9.31 -17.39 -16.32
N THR A 211 -10.33 -16.61 -16.70
CA THR A 211 -10.32 -15.84 -17.95
C THR A 211 -9.18 -14.81 -18.00
N PHE A 212 -8.71 -14.38 -16.83
CA PHE A 212 -7.57 -13.47 -16.71
C PHE A 212 -6.27 -14.08 -17.23
N LEU A 213 -6.05 -15.37 -16.99
CA LEU A 213 -4.81 -16.07 -17.38
C LEU A 213 -4.65 -16.09 -18.91
N ALA A 214 -5.76 -16.20 -19.64
CA ALA A 214 -5.77 -16.21 -21.10
C ALA A 214 -5.88 -14.81 -21.73
N TRP A 215 -5.94 -13.74 -20.91
CA TRP A 215 -6.17 -12.40 -21.43
C TRP A 215 -4.89 -11.79 -22.00
N SER A 216 -4.88 -11.58 -23.32
CA SER A 216 -3.69 -11.11 -24.07
C SER A 216 -3.16 -9.74 -23.63
N LYS A 217 -3.95 -8.94 -22.93
CA LYS A 217 -3.55 -7.62 -22.43
C LYS A 217 -3.11 -7.61 -20.95
N ALA A 218 -3.04 -8.78 -20.29
CA ALA A 218 -2.71 -8.87 -18.87
C ALA A 218 -1.35 -8.23 -18.54
N THR A 219 -0.30 -8.55 -19.30
CA THR A 219 1.05 -7.97 -19.11
C THR A 219 1.04 -6.45 -19.27
N PHE A 220 0.35 -5.94 -20.30
CA PHE A 220 0.23 -4.50 -20.52
C PHE A 220 -0.56 -3.81 -19.39
N TYR A 221 -1.60 -4.45 -18.86
CA TYR A 221 -2.32 -3.97 -17.69
C TYR A 221 -1.40 -3.87 -16.47
N GLU A 222 -0.59 -4.88 -16.22
CA GLU A 222 0.36 -4.91 -15.10
C GLU A 222 1.34 -3.74 -15.18
N GLU A 223 2.01 -3.59 -16.33
CA GLU A 223 2.98 -2.51 -16.56
C GLU A 223 2.34 -1.13 -16.39
N LEU A 224 1.14 -0.94 -16.94
CA LEU A 224 0.42 0.32 -16.83
C LEU A 224 0.00 0.61 -15.38
N LEU A 225 -0.47 -0.40 -14.64
CA LEU A 225 -0.82 -0.28 -13.23
C LEU A 225 0.39 0.16 -12.39
N MET A 226 1.57 -0.44 -12.63
CA MET A 226 2.80 -0.10 -11.91
C MET A 226 3.38 1.26 -12.34
N MET A 227 3.16 1.68 -13.59
CA MET A 227 3.51 3.03 -14.02
C MET A 227 2.63 4.08 -13.32
N ILE A 228 1.32 3.86 -13.28
CA ILE A 228 0.37 4.73 -12.58
C ILE A 228 0.65 4.76 -11.08
N ALA A 229 1.02 3.63 -10.47
CA ALA A 229 1.45 3.54 -9.08
C ALA A 229 2.56 4.56 -8.75
N LYS A 230 3.62 4.52 -9.55
CA LYS A 230 4.80 5.37 -9.39
C LYS A 230 4.44 6.84 -9.61
N ASP A 231 3.73 7.14 -10.70
CA ASP A 231 3.34 8.51 -11.02
C ASP A 231 2.34 9.08 -10.02
N ALA A 232 1.37 8.28 -9.54
CA ALA A 232 0.40 8.70 -8.54
C ALA A 232 1.10 9.16 -7.26
N SER A 233 2.16 8.45 -6.85
CA SER A 233 3.01 8.81 -5.72
C SER A 233 3.65 10.18 -5.92
N PHE A 234 4.21 10.43 -7.11
CA PHE A 234 4.79 11.71 -7.48
C PHE A 234 3.77 12.83 -7.52
N TRP A 235 2.62 12.63 -8.17
CA TRP A 235 1.58 13.66 -8.28
C TRP A 235 0.86 13.91 -6.98
N ALA A 236 0.78 12.90 -6.10
CA ALA A 236 0.22 13.07 -4.78
C ALA A 236 1.02 14.14 -4.02
N SER A 237 2.36 14.26 -4.24
CA SER A 237 3.26 15.29 -3.65
C SER A 237 2.81 16.75 -3.81
N TYR A 238 1.90 17.03 -4.73
CA TYR A 238 1.39 18.37 -4.97
C TYR A 238 0.13 18.64 -4.15
N ARG A 239 0.15 19.71 -3.35
CA ARG A 239 -1.04 20.17 -2.61
C ARG A 239 -2.22 20.54 -3.52
N PHE A 240 -1.89 21.13 -4.67
CA PHE A 240 -2.82 21.51 -5.73
C PHE A 240 -2.51 20.73 -6.99
N THR A 241 -3.55 20.26 -7.67
CA THR A 241 -3.43 19.54 -8.93
C THR A 241 -2.68 20.37 -9.96
N PRO A 242 -1.48 19.95 -10.42
CA PRO A 242 -0.63 20.77 -11.27
C PRO A 242 -1.07 20.68 -12.74
N PHE A 243 -2.27 21.20 -13.05
CA PHE A 243 -2.87 21.17 -14.40
C PHE A 243 -2.03 21.92 -15.45
N TRP A 244 -1.05 22.73 -15.04
CA TRP A 244 -0.11 23.40 -15.94
C TRP A 244 1.07 22.51 -16.35
N LYS A 245 1.28 21.34 -15.73
CA LYS A 245 2.37 20.43 -16.07
C LYS A 245 1.94 19.39 -17.10
N ARG A 246 2.65 19.31 -18.23
CA ARG A 246 2.41 18.30 -19.29
C ARG A 246 2.44 16.87 -18.76
N GLY A 247 3.32 16.57 -17.81
CA GLY A 247 3.40 15.25 -17.17
C GLY A 247 2.11 14.84 -16.45
N PHE A 248 1.38 15.80 -15.87
CA PHE A 248 0.13 15.51 -15.16
C PHE A 248 -0.99 15.12 -16.13
N TRP A 249 -1.06 15.76 -17.30
CA TRP A 249 -1.98 15.36 -18.37
C TRP A 249 -1.66 13.96 -18.92
N ARG A 250 -0.37 13.63 -19.07
CA ARG A 250 0.05 12.27 -19.43
C ARG A 250 -0.43 11.26 -18.39
N TYR A 251 -0.22 11.54 -17.10
CA TYR A 251 -0.71 10.69 -16.01
C TYR A 251 -2.23 10.49 -16.07
N GLN A 252 -2.99 11.56 -16.33
CA GLN A 252 -4.45 11.47 -16.48
C GLN A 252 -4.85 10.59 -17.69
N SER A 253 -4.12 10.67 -18.80
CA SER A 253 -4.33 9.77 -19.95
C SER A 253 -4.09 8.32 -19.57
N LEU A 254 -2.97 8.02 -18.90
CA LEU A 254 -2.64 6.66 -18.45
C LEU A 254 -3.74 6.11 -17.53
N CYS A 255 -4.26 6.92 -16.60
CA CYS A 255 -5.37 6.54 -15.73
C CYS A 255 -6.63 6.16 -16.53
N MET A 256 -6.94 6.91 -17.61
CA MET A 256 -8.06 6.59 -18.49
C MET A 256 -7.82 5.28 -19.23
N ASP A 257 -6.61 5.05 -19.75
CA ASP A 257 -6.24 3.82 -20.44
C ASP A 257 -6.41 2.60 -19.53
N LEU A 258 -5.95 2.69 -18.27
CA LEU A 258 -6.12 1.62 -17.28
C LEU A 258 -7.60 1.36 -16.96
N LYS A 259 -8.42 2.42 -16.87
CA LYS A 259 -9.88 2.29 -16.69
C LYS A 259 -10.51 1.56 -17.88
N CYS A 260 -10.13 1.90 -19.10
CA CYS A 260 -10.60 1.23 -20.32
C CYS A 260 -10.23 -0.26 -20.33
N LEU A 261 -8.99 -0.60 -19.99
CA LEU A 261 -8.55 -2.00 -19.88
C LEU A 261 -9.31 -2.77 -18.79
N THR A 262 -9.57 -2.13 -17.65
CA THR A 262 -10.33 -2.75 -16.55
C THR A 262 -11.76 -3.07 -16.98
N LEU A 263 -12.40 -2.16 -17.71
CA LEU A 263 -13.72 -2.38 -18.27
C LEU A 263 -13.72 -3.48 -19.35
N ASP A 264 -12.66 -3.56 -20.16
CA ASP A 264 -12.50 -4.59 -21.19
C ASP A 264 -12.49 -6.00 -20.58
N ILE A 265 -11.62 -6.25 -19.58
CA ILE A 265 -11.56 -7.56 -18.92
C ILE A 265 -12.85 -7.87 -18.14
N ALA A 266 -13.43 -6.89 -17.43
CA ALA A 266 -14.69 -7.09 -16.71
C ALA A 266 -15.84 -7.48 -17.65
N GLN A 267 -15.92 -6.88 -18.84
CA GLN A 267 -16.90 -7.26 -19.85
C GLN A 267 -16.64 -8.65 -20.43
N GLN A 268 -15.38 -9.00 -20.67
CA GLN A 268 -15.01 -10.34 -21.17
C GLN A 268 -15.39 -11.43 -20.15
N CYS A 269 -15.15 -11.18 -18.86
CA CYS A 269 -15.60 -12.06 -17.77
C CYS A 269 -17.12 -12.24 -17.79
N GLY A 270 -17.87 -11.14 -17.84
CA GLY A 270 -19.34 -11.16 -17.85
C GLY A 270 -19.94 -11.86 -19.09
N LYS A 271 -19.29 -11.77 -20.26
CA LYS A 271 -19.72 -12.50 -21.48
C LYS A 271 -19.50 -14.00 -21.34
N ASN A 272 -18.33 -14.42 -20.85
CA ASN A 272 -18.01 -15.83 -20.64
C ASN A 272 -18.93 -16.48 -19.60
N HIS A 273 -19.32 -15.71 -18.57
CA HIS A 273 -20.27 -16.16 -17.57
C HIS A 273 -21.68 -16.40 -18.16
N LYS A 274 -22.20 -15.48 -18.98
CA LYS A 274 -23.50 -15.68 -19.67
C LYS A 274 -23.52 -16.90 -20.58
N LEU A 275 -22.37 -17.25 -21.18
CA LEU A 275 -22.23 -18.46 -21.98
C LEU A 275 -22.18 -19.72 -21.12
N SER A 276 -21.49 -19.67 -19.96
CA SER A 276 -21.36 -20.77 -19.02
C SER A 276 -22.66 -21.11 -18.27
N CYS A 277 -23.41 -20.10 -17.82
CA CYS A 277 -24.73 -20.29 -17.17
C CYS A 277 -25.80 -20.88 -18.09
N HIS A 278 -25.61 -20.81 -19.41
CA HIS A 278 -26.49 -21.45 -20.39
C HIS A 278 -26.22 -22.96 -20.55
N MET A 279 -25.05 -23.43 -20.08
CA MET A 279 -24.58 -24.81 -20.22
C MET A 279 -24.57 -25.60 -18.91
N ASP A 280 -24.42 -24.96 -17.75
CA ASP A 280 -24.40 -25.62 -16.44
C ASP A 280 -25.38 -24.99 -15.44
N ARG A 281 -26.38 -25.76 -15.00
CA ARG A 281 -27.36 -25.32 -13.98
C ARG A 281 -26.85 -25.43 -12.53
N ASN A 282 -25.63 -25.96 -12.31
CA ASN A 282 -25.16 -26.37 -10.98
C ASN A 282 -23.77 -25.85 -10.54
N SER A 283 -23.09 -24.97 -11.27
CA SER A 283 -21.79 -24.44 -10.84
C SER A 283 -21.92 -23.06 -10.15
N HIS A 284 -21.91 -23.05 -8.82
CA HIS A 284 -21.84 -21.83 -8.01
C HIS A 284 -20.42 -21.22 -7.98
N ILE A 285 -19.76 -21.10 -9.14
CA ILE A 285 -18.43 -20.45 -9.23
C ILE A 285 -18.66 -18.97 -9.59
N GLY A 286 -18.95 -18.16 -8.58
CA GLY A 286 -18.93 -16.70 -8.72
C GLY A 286 -17.50 -16.16 -8.60
N THR A 287 -17.09 -15.29 -9.52
CA THR A 287 -15.90 -14.45 -9.34
C THR A 287 -16.13 -13.45 -8.22
N ALA A 288 -15.06 -12.84 -7.67
CA ALA A 288 -15.22 -11.74 -6.73
C ALA A 288 -15.87 -10.50 -7.41
N ASN A 289 -15.98 -10.57 -8.74
CA ASN A 289 -16.65 -9.59 -9.55
C ASN A 289 -18.16 -9.87 -9.73
N ASP A 290 -18.68 -11.05 -9.36
CA ASP A 290 -20.08 -11.42 -9.66
C ASP A 290 -21.07 -11.03 -8.57
N LYS A 291 -20.73 -11.20 -7.28
CA LYS A 291 -21.63 -10.87 -6.16
C LYS A 291 -21.40 -9.46 -5.63
N PHE A 292 -20.14 -9.04 -5.47
CA PHE A 292 -19.78 -7.69 -5.04
C PHE A 292 -20.40 -6.60 -5.91
N PHE A 293 -20.50 -6.84 -7.22
CA PHE A 293 -20.99 -5.86 -8.19
C PHE A 293 -22.48 -5.95 -8.45
N SER A 294 -23.09 -7.15 -8.42
CA SER A 294 -24.54 -7.29 -8.65
C SER A 294 -25.38 -6.64 -7.54
N GLN A 295 -24.82 -6.48 -6.33
CA GLN A 295 -25.47 -5.79 -5.21
C GLN A 295 -25.28 -4.25 -5.25
N GLU A 296 -24.22 -3.72 -5.87
CA GLU A 296 -23.97 -2.27 -6.02
C GLU A 296 -24.54 -1.66 -7.33
N LEU A 297 -24.81 -2.46 -8.37
CA LEU A 297 -25.28 -1.98 -9.68
C LEU A 297 -26.76 -1.51 -9.73
N GLY A 298 -27.45 -1.46 -8.60
CA GLY A 298 -28.85 -1.05 -8.49
C GLY A 298 -29.09 0.47 -8.49
N GLY A 299 -28.57 1.23 -9.47
CA GLY A 299 -29.03 2.61 -9.72
C GLY A 299 -28.05 3.59 -10.41
N ASP A 300 -28.54 4.24 -11.47
CA ASP A 300 -28.01 5.46 -12.16
C ASP A 300 -26.59 5.41 -12.76
N ILE A 301 -26.30 6.30 -13.71
CA ILE A 301 -25.10 6.34 -14.58
C ILE A 301 -23.78 6.52 -13.80
N ASN A 302 -23.84 7.02 -12.56
CA ASN A 302 -22.71 7.04 -11.61
C ASN A 302 -22.31 5.65 -11.08
N ALA A 303 -23.18 4.63 -11.16
CA ALA A 303 -22.91 3.28 -10.65
C ALA A 303 -21.92 2.44 -11.48
N ARG A 304 -21.37 2.94 -12.59
CA ARG A 304 -20.30 2.23 -13.34
C ARG A 304 -18.89 2.72 -13.00
N GLU A 305 -18.74 3.97 -12.55
CA GLU A 305 -17.42 4.53 -12.23
C GLU A 305 -16.88 4.01 -10.90
N GLU A 306 -17.77 3.77 -9.93
CA GLU A 306 -17.45 3.31 -8.58
C GLU A 306 -16.95 1.85 -8.55
N PRO A 307 -17.63 0.88 -9.20
CA PRO A 307 -17.10 -0.45 -9.49
C PRO A 307 -15.68 -0.51 -10.03
N CYS A 308 -15.42 0.19 -11.14
CA CYS A 308 -14.12 0.13 -11.81
C CYS A 308 -13.01 0.71 -10.92
N GLY A 309 -13.31 1.78 -10.19
CA GLY A 309 -12.41 2.36 -9.21
C GLY A 309 -12.06 1.41 -8.04
N ASN A 310 -13.04 0.64 -7.57
CA ASN A 310 -12.82 -0.39 -6.55
C ASN A 310 -11.94 -1.54 -7.06
N ILE A 311 -12.19 -2.05 -8.28
CA ILE A 311 -11.36 -3.09 -8.92
C ILE A 311 -9.92 -2.61 -9.07
N MET A 312 -9.72 -1.43 -9.67
CA MET A 312 -8.39 -0.89 -9.90
C MET A 312 -7.68 -0.62 -8.56
N GLY A 313 -8.41 -0.13 -7.54
CA GLY A 313 -7.87 0.06 -6.20
C GLY A 313 -7.46 -1.24 -5.51
N LEU A 314 -8.26 -2.31 -5.66
CA LEU A 314 -7.97 -3.66 -5.15
C LEU A 314 -6.75 -4.26 -5.84
N MET A 315 -6.69 -4.19 -7.17
CA MET A 315 -5.51 -4.59 -7.95
C MET A 315 -4.27 -3.83 -7.49
N PHE A 316 -4.35 -2.50 -7.39
CA PHE A 316 -3.23 -1.66 -6.98
C PHE A 316 -2.71 -1.99 -5.57
N HIS A 317 -3.57 -1.88 -4.56
CA HIS A 317 -3.16 -2.07 -3.16
C HIS A 317 -2.84 -3.53 -2.85
N GLY A 318 -3.61 -4.45 -3.41
CA GLY A 318 -3.37 -5.88 -3.26
C GLY A 318 -2.05 -6.29 -3.89
N CYS A 319 -1.77 -5.87 -5.14
CA CYS A 319 -0.56 -6.31 -5.84
C CYS A 319 0.67 -5.83 -5.09
N ILE A 320 0.77 -4.53 -4.80
CA ILE A 320 1.93 -3.97 -4.10
C ILE A 320 2.17 -4.65 -2.75
N ALA A 321 1.12 -4.85 -1.96
CA ALA A 321 1.26 -5.48 -0.65
C ALA A 321 1.70 -6.96 -0.76
N THR A 322 1.10 -7.70 -1.69
CA THR A 322 1.39 -9.12 -1.90
C THR A 322 2.77 -9.32 -2.51
N THR A 323 3.20 -8.45 -3.44
CA THR A 323 4.56 -8.44 -4.00
C THR A 323 5.61 -8.30 -2.91
N ASN A 324 5.42 -7.35 -1.99
CA ASN A 324 6.35 -7.14 -0.89
C ASN A 324 6.38 -8.34 0.06
N LEU A 325 5.23 -8.96 0.32
CA LEU A 325 5.15 -10.15 1.16
C LEU A 325 5.87 -11.34 0.52
N ILE A 326 5.58 -11.63 -0.75
CA ILE A 326 6.25 -12.72 -1.50
C ILE A 326 7.76 -12.48 -1.55
N GLY A 327 8.18 -11.25 -1.89
CA GLY A 327 9.60 -10.89 -1.92
C GLY A 327 10.29 -11.07 -0.57
N SER A 328 9.65 -10.62 0.52
CA SER A 328 10.13 -10.83 1.89
C SER A 328 10.31 -12.32 2.19
N ILE A 329 9.31 -13.15 1.88
CA ILE A 329 9.40 -14.60 2.14
C ILE A 329 10.55 -15.22 1.35
N LEU A 330 10.70 -14.89 0.06
CA LEU A 330 11.81 -15.37 -0.77
C LEU A 330 13.16 -15.01 -0.16
N GLU A 331 13.35 -13.74 0.24
CA GLU A 331 14.58 -13.28 0.88
C GLU A 331 14.87 -14.02 2.19
N ARG A 332 13.85 -14.27 3.02
CA ARG A 332 14.01 -14.98 4.30
C ARG A 332 14.32 -16.45 4.12
N LEU A 333 13.64 -17.14 3.21
CA LEU A 333 13.88 -18.56 2.92
C LEU A 333 15.29 -18.81 2.39
N VAL A 334 15.84 -17.86 1.65
CA VAL A 334 17.21 -17.91 1.15
C VAL A 334 18.25 -17.58 2.20
N ALA A 335 17.93 -16.64 3.09
CA ALA A 335 18.82 -16.30 4.20
C ALA A 335 18.89 -17.41 5.27
N ASP A 336 17.86 -18.27 5.35
CA ASP A 336 17.74 -19.33 6.36
C ASP A 336 17.37 -20.68 5.74
N ALA A 337 18.40 -21.38 5.25
CA ALA A 337 18.25 -22.71 4.67
C ALA A 337 17.68 -23.75 5.66
N GLU A 338 17.97 -23.61 6.96
CA GLU A 338 17.46 -24.53 7.98
C GLU A 338 15.93 -24.40 8.11
N ILE A 339 15.40 -23.18 8.12
CA ILE A 339 13.95 -22.94 8.10
C ILE A 339 13.34 -23.48 6.81
N GLN A 340 13.97 -23.25 5.66
CA GLN A 340 13.48 -23.75 4.37
C GLN A 340 13.38 -25.29 4.35
N ASP A 341 14.39 -26.01 4.84
CA ASP A 341 14.41 -27.47 4.91
C ASP A 341 13.33 -28.03 5.85
N LYS A 342 13.10 -27.34 6.98
CA LYS A 342 12.03 -27.71 7.92
C LYS A 342 10.64 -27.49 7.32
N ILE A 343 10.44 -26.37 6.61
CA ILE A 343 9.18 -26.11 5.89
C ILE A 343 8.97 -27.16 4.81
N TYR A 344 9.99 -27.48 4.02
CA TYR A 344 9.90 -28.55 3.02
C TYR A 344 9.53 -29.89 3.65
N SER A 345 10.15 -30.24 4.78
CA SER A 345 9.83 -31.45 5.54
C SER A 345 8.39 -31.45 6.07
N GLU A 346 7.86 -30.30 6.48
CA GLU A 346 6.46 -30.11 6.89
C GLU A 346 5.51 -30.35 5.71
N ILE A 347 5.76 -29.70 4.57
CA ILE A 347 4.96 -29.85 3.34
C ILE A 347 4.88 -31.32 2.90
N MET A 348 6.03 -32.01 2.85
CA MET A 348 6.09 -33.42 2.43
C MET A 348 5.33 -34.35 3.39
N LYS A 349 5.30 -34.05 4.70
CA LYS A 349 4.54 -34.82 5.69
C LYS A 349 3.03 -34.65 5.51
N VAL A 350 2.57 -33.40 5.38
CA VAL A 350 1.14 -33.10 5.14
C VAL A 350 0.65 -33.78 3.86
N LYS A 351 1.46 -33.74 2.80
CA LYS A 351 1.14 -34.41 1.53
C LYS A 351 1.00 -35.93 1.66
N GLN A 352 1.88 -36.58 2.42
CA GLN A 352 1.82 -38.03 2.64
C GLN A 352 0.63 -38.46 3.50
N GLY A 353 0.16 -37.57 4.40
CA GLY A 353 -1.02 -37.81 5.24
C GLY A 353 -2.36 -37.49 4.59
N SER A 354 -2.37 -36.68 3.52
CA SER A 354 -3.61 -36.29 2.84
C SER A 354 -4.07 -37.34 1.82
N VAL A 355 -5.32 -37.79 1.94
CA VAL A 355 -6.01 -38.61 0.92
C VAL A 355 -6.45 -37.76 -0.28
N ARG A 356 -6.45 -36.43 -0.14
CA ARG A 356 -6.88 -35.47 -1.18
C ARG A 356 -5.65 -34.94 -1.92
N GLU A 357 -5.79 -34.73 -3.24
CA GLU A 357 -4.75 -34.04 -4.03
C GLU A 357 -4.54 -32.57 -3.64
N ASP A 358 -5.47 -31.99 -2.88
CA ASP A 358 -5.37 -30.62 -2.38
C ASP A 358 -4.73 -30.63 -0.98
N GLN A 359 -3.64 -29.88 -0.82
CA GLN A 359 -2.89 -29.77 0.43
C GLN A 359 -3.60 -28.79 1.37
N ASP A 360 -3.88 -29.20 2.60
CA ASP A 360 -4.41 -28.29 3.61
C ASP A 360 -3.28 -27.44 4.18
N VAL A 361 -3.17 -26.20 3.69
CA VAL A 361 -2.15 -25.24 4.14
C VAL A 361 -2.32 -24.83 5.60
N GLU A 362 -3.49 -25.08 6.21
CA GLU A 362 -3.72 -24.81 7.63
C GLU A 362 -2.92 -25.76 8.54
N GLU A 363 -2.52 -26.93 8.03
CA GLU A 363 -1.65 -27.87 8.74
C GLU A 363 -0.16 -27.51 8.63
N MET A 364 0.21 -26.59 7.72
CA MET A 364 1.60 -26.15 7.49
C MET A 364 1.97 -25.00 8.42
N LEU A 365 2.02 -25.28 9.72
CA LEU A 365 2.13 -24.27 10.77
C LEU A 365 3.43 -23.47 10.69
N LEU A 366 4.57 -24.09 10.37
CA LEU A 366 5.84 -23.39 10.21
C LEU A 366 5.85 -22.50 8.97
N LEU A 367 5.24 -22.95 7.87
CA LEU A 367 5.06 -22.10 6.69
C LEU A 367 4.21 -20.87 7.01
N LEU A 368 3.05 -21.04 7.66
CA LEU A 368 2.19 -19.94 8.06
C LEU A 368 2.89 -18.97 9.02
N ALA A 369 3.63 -19.50 10.00
CA ALA A 369 4.43 -18.71 10.93
C ALA A 369 5.54 -17.91 10.21
N THR A 370 6.15 -18.49 9.18
CA THR A 370 7.15 -17.84 8.29
C THR A 370 6.54 -16.70 7.51
N ILE A 371 5.31 -16.86 6.99
CA ILE A 371 4.59 -15.80 6.29
C ILE A 371 4.28 -14.64 7.26
N TYR A 372 3.79 -14.94 8.46
CA TYR A 372 3.51 -13.91 9.47
C TYR A 372 4.75 -13.16 9.93
N GLU A 373 5.87 -13.87 10.16
CA GLU A 373 7.14 -13.25 10.54
C GLU A 373 7.72 -12.39 9.40
N SER A 374 7.55 -12.84 8.15
CA SER A 374 7.94 -12.07 6.96
C SER A 374 7.13 -10.78 6.82
N ALA A 375 5.83 -10.85 7.06
CA ALA A 375 4.95 -9.68 7.11
C ALA A 375 5.30 -8.74 8.28
N ARG A 376 5.72 -9.30 9.43
CA ARG A 376 6.09 -8.52 10.61
C ARG A 376 7.31 -7.64 10.37
N LEU A 377 8.39 -8.25 9.88
CA LEU A 377 9.67 -7.56 9.72
C LEU A 377 9.70 -6.64 8.50
N LEU A 378 9.00 -7.00 7.43
CA LEU A 378 8.87 -6.16 6.24
C LEU A 378 7.38 -5.93 5.91
N PRO A 379 6.69 -5.05 6.66
CA PRO A 379 5.29 -4.77 6.40
C PRO A 379 5.11 -4.10 5.03
N ALA A 380 4.00 -4.42 4.37
CA ALA A 380 3.67 -3.87 3.06
C ALA A 380 3.66 -2.33 3.02
N GLY A 381 3.34 -1.67 4.14
CA GLY A 381 3.47 -0.23 4.32
C GLY A 381 4.12 0.11 5.67
N PRO A 382 5.18 0.95 5.71
CA PRO A 382 5.93 1.22 6.94
C PRO A 382 5.17 2.14 7.92
N LEU A 383 4.14 2.85 7.45
CA LEU A 383 3.32 3.75 8.25
C LEU A 383 1.82 3.45 8.09
N LEU A 384 1.10 3.41 9.21
CA LEU A 384 -0.36 3.51 9.19
C LEU A 384 -0.76 4.96 9.45
N GLN A 385 -1.71 5.44 8.65
CA GLN A 385 -2.22 6.81 8.74
C GLN A 385 -3.72 6.82 8.98
N ARG A 386 -4.16 7.64 9.92
CA ARG A 386 -5.58 7.92 10.21
C ARG A 386 -5.80 9.41 10.44
N CYS A 387 -7.05 9.82 10.42
CA CYS A 387 -7.51 11.14 10.78
C CYS A 387 -8.92 11.02 11.39
N SER A 388 -9.33 12.03 12.16
CA SER A 388 -10.73 12.31 12.44
C SER A 388 -11.03 13.68 11.84
N LEU A 389 -11.90 13.75 10.83
CA LEU A 389 -12.12 15.00 10.09
C LEU A 389 -13.08 15.96 10.78
N GLN A 390 -14.07 15.43 11.50
CA GLN A 390 -15.16 16.23 12.07
C GLN A 390 -14.93 16.55 13.54
N ASP A 391 -14.57 15.54 14.33
CA ASP A 391 -14.53 15.64 15.78
C ASP A 391 -13.11 15.50 16.35
N ASP A 392 -12.87 16.18 17.47
CA ASP A 392 -11.65 15.96 18.25
C ASP A 392 -11.68 14.53 18.83
N LEU A 393 -10.52 13.87 18.83
CA LEU A 393 -10.37 12.51 19.33
C LEU A 393 -9.84 12.55 20.77
N ILE A 394 -10.54 11.91 21.71
CA ILE A 394 -10.05 11.70 23.07
C ILE A 394 -9.53 10.25 23.19
N LEU A 395 -8.24 10.11 23.45
CA LEU A 395 -7.59 8.81 23.67
C LEU A 395 -7.86 8.30 25.09
N LYS A 396 -7.70 6.99 25.30
CA LYS A 396 -7.89 6.34 26.63
C LYS A 396 -7.09 6.96 27.78
N ASN A 397 -5.93 7.56 27.50
CA ASN A 397 -5.13 8.26 28.50
C ASN A 397 -5.60 9.71 28.77
N GLY A 398 -6.75 10.12 28.23
CA GLY A 398 -7.30 11.48 28.36
C GLY A 398 -6.69 12.51 27.41
N MET A 399 -5.75 12.13 26.56
CA MET A 399 -5.14 13.05 25.59
C MET A 399 -6.13 13.42 24.49
N LEU A 400 -6.35 14.73 24.29
CA LEU A 400 -7.19 15.27 23.23
C LEU A 400 -6.35 15.54 21.98
N ILE A 401 -6.72 14.92 20.87
CA ILE A 401 -6.15 15.15 19.55
C ILE A 401 -7.14 15.97 18.71
N PRO A 402 -6.75 17.14 18.18
CA PRO A 402 -7.65 17.97 17.40
C PRO A 402 -8.16 17.30 16.12
N ALA A 403 -9.40 17.62 15.73
CA ALA A 403 -9.92 17.26 14.41
C ALA A 403 -8.98 17.77 13.28
N GLY A 404 -8.82 16.98 12.23
CA GLY A 404 -7.94 17.25 11.09
C GLY A 404 -6.46 16.94 11.31
N ALA A 405 -6.05 16.48 12.50
CA ALA A 405 -4.70 16.02 12.76
C ALA A 405 -4.40 14.69 12.04
N LEU A 406 -3.21 14.58 11.44
CA LEU A 406 -2.71 13.34 10.85
C LEU A 406 -2.15 12.44 11.94
N LEU A 407 -2.82 11.34 12.21
CA LEU A 407 -2.36 10.31 13.15
C LEU A 407 -1.47 9.33 12.41
N VAL A 408 -0.25 9.08 12.92
CA VAL A 408 0.74 8.20 12.27
C VAL A 408 1.24 7.14 13.23
N VAL A 409 1.17 5.88 12.82
CA VAL A 409 1.81 4.75 13.51
C VAL A 409 2.98 4.27 12.67
N PRO A 410 4.22 4.33 13.19
CA PRO A 410 5.37 3.75 12.51
C PRO A 410 5.35 2.23 12.69
N ALA A 411 4.55 1.55 11.86
CA ALA A 411 4.33 0.11 11.94
C ALA A 411 5.65 -0.67 11.89
N GLN A 412 6.59 -0.27 11.03
CA GLN A 412 7.90 -0.93 10.93
C GLN A 412 8.69 -0.85 12.26
N LEU A 413 8.73 0.33 12.89
CA LEU A 413 9.43 0.51 14.17
C LEU A 413 8.75 -0.27 15.30
N LEU A 414 7.41 -0.21 15.36
CA LEU A 414 6.63 -0.91 16.36
C LEU A 414 6.82 -2.43 16.25
N GLN A 415 6.88 -2.94 15.03
CA GLN A 415 7.05 -4.36 14.79
C GLN A 415 8.44 -4.87 15.13
N MET A 416 9.45 -3.99 15.23
CA MET A 416 10.81 -4.34 15.68
C MET A 416 11.12 -3.85 17.11
N ASP A 417 10.11 -3.37 17.84
CA ASP A 417 10.30 -2.84 19.18
C ASP A 417 10.51 -3.98 20.19
N GLY A 418 11.65 -3.92 20.90
CA GLY A 418 12.03 -4.95 21.86
C GLY A 418 11.10 -5.05 23.07
N SER A 419 10.36 -3.99 23.40
CA SER A 419 9.39 -4.03 24.50
C SER A 419 8.13 -4.85 24.16
N SER A 420 7.78 -4.91 22.87
CA SER A 420 6.62 -5.64 22.37
C SER A 420 6.98 -7.04 21.85
N TRP A 421 8.20 -7.23 21.34
CA TRP A 421 8.62 -8.43 20.61
C TRP A 421 9.80 -9.19 21.24
N GLY A 422 10.34 -8.70 22.36
CA GLY A 422 11.49 -9.28 23.05
C GLY A 422 12.84 -8.83 22.50
N SER A 423 13.94 -9.29 23.12
CA SER A 423 15.30 -8.87 22.77
C SER A 423 15.74 -9.26 21.36
N ASP A 424 15.06 -10.22 20.72
CA ASP A 424 15.31 -10.67 19.35
C ASP A 424 14.32 -10.06 18.33
N ALA A 425 13.63 -8.97 18.68
CA ALA A 425 12.61 -8.33 17.83
C ALA A 425 13.06 -8.04 16.39
N SER A 426 14.33 -7.67 16.18
CA SER A 426 14.88 -7.39 14.84
C SER A 426 15.35 -8.64 14.09
N LYS A 427 15.31 -9.82 14.71
CA LYS A 427 15.71 -11.09 14.09
C LYS A 427 14.50 -11.79 13.51
N PHE A 428 14.70 -12.47 12.38
CA PHE A 428 13.72 -13.35 11.79
C PHE A 428 13.62 -14.63 12.62
N ASN A 429 12.44 -14.87 13.21
CA ASN A 429 12.16 -16.04 14.03
C ASN A 429 10.67 -16.43 13.92
N PRO A 430 10.30 -17.33 12.99
CA PRO A 430 8.91 -17.74 12.82
C PRO A 430 8.35 -18.51 14.01
N TYR A 431 9.20 -19.18 14.80
CA TYR A 431 8.75 -19.91 15.99
C TYR A 431 8.06 -19.02 17.04
N ARG A 432 8.17 -17.69 16.93
CA ARG A 432 7.45 -16.74 17.77
C ARG A 432 5.93 -16.84 17.66
N PHE A 433 5.43 -17.27 16.50
CA PHE A 433 4.01 -17.50 16.28
C PHE A 433 3.56 -18.92 16.64
N LEU A 434 4.47 -19.76 17.15
CA LEU A 434 4.18 -21.15 17.50
C LEU A 434 4.24 -21.35 19.02
N SER A 435 3.24 -22.03 19.57
CA SER A 435 3.25 -22.52 20.94
C SER A 435 3.24 -24.05 20.97
N LYS A 436 3.72 -24.65 22.06
CA LYS A 436 3.57 -26.10 22.27
C LYS A 436 2.12 -26.38 22.64
N ALA A 437 1.48 -27.36 22.01
CA ALA A 437 0.17 -27.82 22.41
C ALA A 437 0.26 -28.37 23.84
N VAL A 438 -0.41 -27.71 24.78
CA VAL A 438 -0.58 -28.26 26.12
C VAL A 438 -1.65 -29.33 26.00
N LYS A 439 -1.26 -30.61 26.10
CA LYS A 439 -2.26 -31.68 26.31
C LYS A 439 -2.95 -31.37 27.64
N GLY A 440 -4.25 -31.14 27.60
CA GLY A 440 -5.07 -30.85 28.78
C GLY A 440 -4.79 -31.84 29.89
N SER A 441 -4.44 -31.32 31.06
CA SER A 441 -4.30 -32.09 32.29
C SER A 441 -5.67 -32.51 32.79
N ASP A 442 -6.25 -33.55 32.19
CA ASP A 442 -7.39 -34.30 32.73
C ASP A 442 -7.29 -35.74 32.22
N SER A 443 -6.30 -36.49 32.70
CA SER A 443 -6.35 -37.95 32.83
C SER A 443 -5.17 -38.42 33.68
N VAL A 444 -5.52 -38.81 34.90
CA VAL A 444 -4.69 -39.57 35.81
C VAL A 444 -4.55 -41.00 35.26
N HIS A 445 -3.30 -41.51 35.28
CA HIS A 445 -2.86 -42.88 35.02
C HIS A 445 -3.11 -43.46 33.60
N ASP A 446 -2.05 -43.55 32.80
CA ASP A 446 -1.36 -44.85 32.68
C ASP A 446 0.05 -44.71 32.11
N THR A 447 0.98 -45.41 32.76
CA THR A 447 2.40 -45.51 32.44
C THR A 447 2.66 -46.53 31.34
N SER A 448 3.67 -46.25 30.52
CA SER A 448 4.38 -47.14 29.56
C SER A 448 3.95 -47.11 28.09
N SER A 449 4.52 -46.15 27.35
CA SER A 449 5.04 -46.41 26.00
C SER A 449 6.14 -45.39 25.65
N THR A 450 7.31 -45.94 25.37
CA THR A 450 8.48 -45.24 24.81
C THR A 450 8.23 -44.93 23.35
N ASP A 451 7.77 -43.71 23.06
CA ASP A 451 7.98 -43.02 21.80
C ASP A 451 8.25 -41.53 22.12
N PRO A 452 9.27 -40.90 21.54
CA PRO A 452 9.55 -39.49 21.82
C PRO A 452 8.38 -38.65 21.30
N ILE A 453 7.62 -38.10 22.25
CA ILE A 453 6.45 -37.26 22.07
C ILE A 453 6.69 -36.25 20.93
N GLN A 454 6.04 -36.48 19.80
CA GLN A 454 5.90 -35.52 18.72
C GLN A 454 5.24 -34.28 19.31
N CYS A 455 6.02 -33.23 19.57
CA CYS A 455 5.51 -31.97 20.07
C CYS A 455 4.61 -31.37 18.98
N SER A 456 3.29 -31.49 19.13
CA SER A 456 2.37 -30.76 18.28
C SER A 456 2.49 -29.28 18.60
N PHE A 457 2.80 -28.48 17.59
CA PHE A 457 2.76 -27.03 17.70
C PHE A 457 1.33 -26.54 17.41
N VAL A 458 0.99 -25.36 17.93
CA VAL A 458 -0.22 -24.62 17.58
C VAL A 458 0.21 -23.25 17.08
N LEU A 459 -0.39 -22.79 15.99
CA LEU A 459 -0.21 -21.45 15.48
C LEU A 459 -1.05 -20.48 16.32
N ASN A 460 -0.39 -19.54 16.99
CA ASN A 460 -1.07 -18.50 17.76
C ASN A 460 -1.65 -17.44 16.81
N ASP A 461 -2.80 -16.85 17.13
CA ASP A 461 -3.33 -15.73 16.34
C ASP A 461 -2.38 -14.52 16.47
N PRO A 462 -1.71 -14.08 15.39
CA PRO A 462 -0.81 -12.93 15.44
C PRO A 462 -1.50 -11.65 15.92
N ASN A 463 -2.81 -11.53 15.71
CA ASN A 463 -3.59 -10.34 16.06
C ASN A 463 -3.84 -10.20 17.57
N ASP A 464 -3.56 -11.23 18.37
CA ASP A 464 -3.60 -11.14 19.84
C ASP A 464 -2.51 -10.20 20.36
N ASN A 465 -1.39 -10.08 19.64
CA ASN A 465 -0.38 -9.07 19.92
C ASN A 465 -0.79 -7.74 19.29
N ALA A 466 -1.14 -6.74 20.11
CA ALA A 466 -1.52 -5.41 19.65
C ALA A 466 -0.43 -4.66 18.86
N ALA A 467 0.83 -5.09 18.94
CA ALA A 467 1.95 -4.56 18.16
C ALA A 467 2.08 -5.18 16.76
N PHE A 468 1.35 -6.27 16.46
CA PHE A 468 1.30 -6.88 15.14
C PHE A 468 0.34 -6.09 14.24
N LEU A 469 0.91 -5.20 13.41
CA LEU A 469 0.14 -4.28 12.56
C LEU A 469 0.47 -4.33 11.05
N PRO A 470 0.99 -5.43 10.46
CA PRO A 470 1.30 -5.42 9.03
C PRO A 470 0.03 -5.38 8.16
N PHE A 471 -1.10 -5.83 8.71
CA PHE A 471 -2.43 -5.74 8.11
C PHE A 471 -3.29 -4.60 8.70
N GLY A 472 -2.70 -3.76 9.55
CA GLY A 472 -3.42 -2.76 10.34
C GLY A 472 -4.30 -3.39 11.43
N SER A 473 -5.22 -2.58 11.96
CA SER A 473 -6.23 -3.02 12.93
C SER A 473 -7.41 -2.03 12.94
N GLY A 474 -8.45 -2.35 13.71
CA GLY A 474 -9.64 -1.52 13.90
C GLY A 474 -10.51 -1.38 12.64
N MET A 475 -11.16 -0.22 12.49
CA MET A 475 -12.20 0.04 11.48
C MET A 475 -11.70 -0.21 10.04
N ARG A 476 -10.41 0.02 9.79
CA ARG A 476 -9.79 -0.08 8.46
C ARG A 476 -8.81 -1.26 8.36
N THR A 477 -9.00 -2.30 9.19
CA THR A 477 -8.20 -3.53 9.11
C THR A 477 -8.24 -4.16 7.71
N CYS A 478 -7.17 -4.80 7.26
CA CYS A 478 -7.07 -5.37 5.92
C CYS A 478 -8.14 -6.45 5.69
N VAL A 479 -9.04 -6.20 4.73
CA VAL A 479 -10.09 -7.16 4.35
C VAL A 479 -9.49 -8.42 3.70
N GLY A 480 -8.35 -8.28 3.04
CA GLY A 480 -7.68 -9.38 2.32
C GLY A 480 -6.73 -10.23 3.16
N GLN A 481 -6.58 -10.00 4.48
CA GLN A 481 -5.57 -10.68 5.31
C GLN A 481 -5.67 -12.21 5.22
N LYS A 482 -6.85 -12.78 5.52
CA LYS A 482 -7.02 -14.24 5.49
C LYS A 482 -6.76 -14.82 4.10
N PHE A 483 -7.28 -14.15 3.06
CA PHE A 483 -7.09 -14.56 1.67
C PHE A 483 -5.61 -14.59 1.29
N VAL A 484 -4.86 -13.51 1.55
CA VAL A 484 -3.46 -13.41 1.14
C VAL A 484 -2.58 -14.37 1.93
N ILE A 485 -2.80 -14.56 3.23
CA ILE A 485 -2.02 -15.51 4.03
C ILE A 485 -2.18 -16.93 3.48
N ARG A 486 -3.42 -17.39 3.28
CA ARG A 486 -3.70 -18.73 2.75
C ARG A 486 -3.23 -18.89 1.30
N GLY A 487 -3.51 -17.89 0.45
CA GLY A 487 -3.09 -17.93 -0.95
C GLY A 487 -1.57 -17.96 -1.10
N VAL A 488 -0.85 -17.10 -0.39
CA VAL A 488 0.61 -17.11 -0.38
C VAL A 488 1.15 -18.41 0.21
N ALA A 489 0.52 -18.98 1.24
CA ALA A 489 0.87 -20.32 1.74
C ALA A 489 0.72 -21.40 0.67
N THR A 490 -0.41 -21.45 -0.05
CA THR A 490 -0.61 -22.39 -1.17
C THR A 490 0.45 -22.23 -2.26
N LEU A 491 0.78 -20.98 -2.61
CA LEU A 491 1.82 -20.67 -3.58
C LEU A 491 3.18 -21.21 -3.12
N PHE A 492 3.61 -20.88 -1.90
CA PHE A 492 4.93 -21.28 -1.40
C PHE A 492 5.03 -22.77 -1.11
N ALA A 493 3.94 -23.41 -0.68
CA ALA A 493 3.89 -24.87 -0.55
C ALA A 493 4.21 -25.52 -1.90
N SER A 494 3.54 -25.07 -2.98
CA SER A 494 3.77 -25.57 -4.32
C SER A 494 5.18 -25.23 -4.84
N LEU A 495 5.66 -24.00 -4.63
CA LEU A 495 7.00 -23.61 -5.07
C LEU A 495 8.08 -24.45 -4.36
N LEU A 496 8.00 -24.68 -3.06
CA LEU A 496 9.03 -25.42 -2.31
C LEU A 496 9.03 -26.93 -2.56
N GLU A 497 7.93 -27.47 -3.10
CA GLU A 497 7.91 -28.84 -3.63
C GLU A 497 8.77 -28.98 -4.89
N HIS A 498 8.73 -27.98 -5.76
CA HIS A 498 9.36 -28.04 -7.08
C HIS A 498 10.69 -27.31 -7.16
N TYR A 499 10.96 -26.40 -6.21
CA TYR A 499 12.14 -25.55 -6.19
C TYR A 499 12.79 -25.53 -4.81
N GLU A 500 14.11 -25.40 -4.81
CA GLU A 500 14.94 -25.04 -3.67
C GLU A 500 15.41 -23.60 -3.87
N MET A 501 15.34 -22.77 -2.84
CA MET A 501 15.72 -21.37 -2.91
C MET A 501 17.12 -21.19 -2.32
N LEU A 502 18.11 -20.77 -3.09
CA LEU A 502 19.49 -20.60 -2.65
C LEU A 502 19.96 -19.15 -2.73
N LEU A 503 20.89 -18.76 -1.85
CA LEU A 503 21.57 -17.49 -1.99
C LEU A 503 22.68 -17.66 -3.02
N GLN A 504 22.79 -16.77 -4.00
CA GLN A 504 23.99 -16.78 -4.84
C GLN A 504 25.00 -15.71 -4.41
N ALA A 505 26.18 -16.18 -4.03
CA ALA A 505 27.33 -15.34 -3.71
C ALA A 505 28.01 -14.82 -4.99
N LYS A 506 28.36 -13.52 -5.02
CA LYS A 506 29.32 -12.95 -5.98
C LYS A 506 30.56 -12.41 -5.28
N SER A 507 31.72 -12.63 -5.90
CA SER A 507 33.00 -12.01 -5.55
C SER A 507 33.11 -10.61 -6.16
N CYS A 508 32.74 -9.56 -5.42
CA CYS A 508 33.43 -8.26 -5.39
C CYS A 508 32.75 -7.34 -4.36
N SER A 509 33.56 -6.72 -3.49
CA SER A 509 33.34 -5.52 -2.67
C SER A 509 31.92 -4.93 -2.58
N ARG A 510 31.38 -4.91 -1.35
CA ARG A 510 30.19 -4.21 -0.82
C ARG A 510 28.82 -4.85 -1.10
N SER A 511 28.41 -5.69 -0.14
CA SER A 511 27.03 -6.02 0.30
C SER A 511 25.97 -6.30 -0.79
N MET A 512 25.73 -7.58 -1.07
CA MET A 512 24.57 -8.07 -1.84
C MET A 512 24.02 -9.36 -1.21
N GLN A 513 22.70 -9.54 -1.18
CA GLN A 513 21.99 -10.79 -0.90
C GLN A 513 20.99 -11.05 -2.06
N MET A 514 20.93 -12.28 -2.58
CA MET A 514 20.25 -12.63 -3.84
C MET A 514 19.61 -14.02 -3.77
N VAL A 515 18.34 -14.17 -4.18
CA VAL A 515 17.63 -15.47 -4.21
C VAL A 515 17.74 -16.13 -5.58
N CYS A 516 18.15 -17.39 -5.60
CA CYS A 516 18.22 -18.31 -6.72
C CYS A 516 17.15 -19.37 -6.51
N LEU A 517 16.33 -19.69 -7.51
CA LEU A 517 15.43 -20.85 -7.45
C LEU A 517 16.08 -21.98 -8.25
N ILE A 518 16.24 -23.15 -7.64
CA ILE A 518 16.77 -24.37 -8.24
C ILE A 518 15.63 -25.37 -8.36
N SER A 519 15.33 -25.83 -9.57
CA SER A 519 14.34 -26.89 -9.77
C SER A 519 14.82 -28.20 -9.14
N LYS A 520 14.00 -28.77 -8.24
CA LYS A 520 14.14 -30.13 -7.71
C LYS A 520 13.67 -31.12 -8.79
N ALA A 521 14.53 -31.41 -9.76
CA ALA A 521 14.20 -32.40 -10.78
C ALA A 521 14.03 -33.80 -10.17
N PRO A 522 13.00 -34.59 -10.56
CA PRO A 522 12.91 -35.98 -10.21
C PRO A 522 13.97 -36.76 -11.01
N SER A 523 14.94 -37.36 -10.31
CA SER A 523 15.93 -38.32 -10.82
C SER A 523 16.92 -37.83 -11.91
N SER A 524 18.19 -37.67 -11.50
CA SER A 524 19.42 -38.02 -12.26
C SER A 524 20.06 -37.06 -13.29
N ILE A 525 19.58 -35.84 -13.53
CA ILE A 525 20.42 -34.81 -14.21
C ILE A 525 20.12 -33.42 -13.60
N GLY A 526 20.92 -33.05 -12.60
CA GLY A 526 20.90 -31.70 -12.02
C GLY A 526 21.36 -30.68 -13.05
N LYS A 527 20.43 -29.85 -13.53
CA LYS A 527 20.77 -28.63 -14.27
C LYS A 527 21.07 -27.52 -13.27
N TRP A 528 22.34 -27.25 -13.07
CA TRP A 528 22.84 -26.11 -12.31
C TRP A 528 22.76 -24.86 -13.19
N LEU A 529 22.07 -23.80 -12.73
CA LEU A 529 22.06 -22.51 -13.42
C LEU A 529 22.65 -21.41 -12.52
N LYS A 530 23.56 -20.61 -13.11
CA LYS A 530 24.24 -19.46 -12.51
C LYS A 530 23.50 -18.18 -12.88
N ILE A 531 23.29 -17.29 -11.91
CA ILE A 531 22.47 -16.07 -12.04
C ILE A 531 23.32 -14.78 -11.74
N ASN A 532 22.87 -13.55 -12.05
CA ASN A 532 23.69 -12.32 -11.92
C ASN A 532 22.91 -11.03 -11.48
N SER A 533 23.55 -10.19 -10.63
CA SER A 533 23.46 -8.68 -10.45
C SER A 533 22.48 -8.13 -9.36
N TRP A 534 22.49 -6.88 -8.78
CA TRP A 534 23.30 -5.62 -8.74
C TRP A 534 23.15 -4.91 -7.34
N SER A 535 23.83 -3.76 -7.13
CA SER A 535 24.24 -3.06 -5.89
C SER A 535 23.23 -2.15 -5.14
N GLY A 536 23.38 -2.09 -3.81
CA GLY A 536 22.81 -1.09 -2.89
C GLY A 536 23.31 -1.34 -1.45
N ASP A 537 23.74 -0.31 -0.72
CA ASP A 537 24.72 -0.38 0.39
C ASP A 537 24.29 -1.08 1.72
N SER A 538 25.14 -2.05 2.12
CA SER A 538 25.61 -2.45 3.47
C SER A 538 24.66 -3.00 4.57
N LEU A 539 24.86 -4.29 4.90
CA LEU A 539 24.66 -4.90 6.23
C LEU A 539 25.92 -5.66 6.66
N CYS A 540 26.67 -5.12 7.64
CA CYS A 540 27.28 -5.87 8.75
C CYS A 540 28.01 -4.94 9.74
N GLU A 541 27.80 -5.22 11.03
CA GLU A 541 28.37 -4.62 12.24
C GLU A 541 27.92 -3.22 12.68
N LYS A 542 27.06 -3.24 13.71
CA LYS A 542 26.81 -2.17 14.70
C LYS A 542 26.71 -0.76 14.13
N LYS A 543 25.62 -0.46 13.41
CA LYS A 543 25.04 0.89 13.26
C LYS A 543 23.63 0.79 12.63
N PRO A 544 22.73 1.77 12.89
CA PRO A 544 21.31 1.65 12.61
C PRO A 544 21.00 1.61 11.10
N LEU A 545 19.88 0.96 10.78
CA LEU A 545 19.39 0.56 9.47
C LEU A 545 19.67 1.56 8.33
N LYS A 546 20.38 1.09 7.30
CA LYS A 546 20.25 1.58 5.93
C LYS A 546 19.66 0.43 5.12
N ASP A 547 18.39 0.54 4.75
CA ASP A 547 17.68 -0.48 3.97
C ASP A 547 16.99 0.19 2.78
N GLU A 548 17.42 -0.15 1.56
CA GLU A 548 16.91 0.43 0.30
C GLU A 548 15.55 -0.15 -0.13
N THR A 549 15.00 -1.13 0.60
CA THR A 549 13.56 -1.51 0.59
C THR A 549 12.67 -0.35 1.01
N GLY A 550 13.24 0.56 1.81
CA GLY A 550 12.69 1.86 2.07
C GLY A 550 12.53 2.68 0.81
N ARG A 551 13.30 2.57 -0.28
CA ARG A 551 13.41 3.66 -1.28
C ARG A 551 12.14 3.93 -2.09
N LEU A 552 11.27 2.95 -2.40
CA LEU A 552 9.99 3.23 -3.08
C LEU A 552 8.91 3.75 -2.12
N TRP A 553 8.91 3.29 -0.86
CA TRP A 553 8.01 3.77 0.19
C TRP A 553 8.53 5.02 0.89
N CYS A 554 9.83 5.25 0.87
CA CYS A 554 10.56 6.44 1.27
C CYS A 554 10.46 7.43 0.13
N GLU A 555 10.44 7.06 -1.14
CA GLU A 555 9.98 7.94 -2.22
C GLU A 555 8.49 8.22 -2.05
N TYR A 556 7.63 7.23 -1.76
CA TYR A 556 6.20 7.45 -1.49
C TYR A 556 5.98 8.37 -0.29
N LEU A 557 6.73 8.16 0.79
CA LEU A 557 6.68 8.87 2.07
C LEU A 557 7.38 10.22 1.97
N PHE A 558 8.50 10.34 1.27
CA PHE A 558 9.19 11.58 0.92
C PHE A 558 8.35 12.42 -0.03
N LEU A 559 7.64 11.79 -0.97
CA LEU A 559 6.66 12.45 -1.85
C LEU A 559 5.40 12.81 -1.06
N LEU A 560 4.91 11.97 -0.14
CA LEU A 560 3.84 12.30 0.83
C LEU A 560 4.26 13.45 1.75
N LEU A 561 5.52 13.49 2.15
CA LEU A 561 6.09 14.54 2.98
C LEU A 561 6.36 15.79 2.15
N LEU A 562 6.70 15.68 0.87
CA LEU A 562 6.70 16.80 -0.07
C LEU A 562 5.28 17.38 -0.23
N GLN A 563 4.19 16.63 -0.03
CA GLN A 563 2.81 17.18 0.10
C GLN A 563 2.67 18.10 1.30
N LEU A 564 3.35 17.70 2.37
CA LEU A 564 3.33 18.32 3.67
C LEU A 564 4.30 19.51 3.70
N PHE A 565 5.35 19.51 2.86
CA PHE A 565 6.37 20.54 2.75
C PHE A 565 6.19 21.53 1.59
N ASN A 566 5.47 21.21 0.50
CA ASN A 566 5.14 22.15 -0.59
C ASN A 566 4.06 23.17 -0.18
N VAL A 567 4.35 23.91 0.87
CA VAL A 567 3.52 24.99 1.38
C VAL A 567 3.91 26.34 0.76
N PHE A 568 5.11 26.53 0.18
CA PHE A 568 5.53 27.86 -0.31
C PHE A 568 6.61 27.88 -1.42
N LEU A 569 6.31 27.41 -2.64
CA LEU A 569 7.10 27.79 -3.83
C LEU A 569 6.22 28.17 -5.03
N THR A 570 5.25 29.05 -4.81
CA THR A 570 4.57 29.76 -5.89
C THR A 570 4.26 31.20 -5.47
N PHE A 571 5.31 31.98 -5.22
CA PHE A 571 5.30 33.45 -5.34
C PHE A 571 6.75 33.91 -5.53
N ASP A 572 7.26 33.76 -6.75
CA ASP A 572 7.84 34.87 -7.54
C ASP A 572 8.39 34.30 -8.86
N GLY A 573 7.95 34.85 -9.98
CA GLY A 573 8.07 34.27 -11.33
C GLY A 573 9.45 34.27 -11.97
N LYS A 574 10.54 34.46 -11.19
CA LYS A 574 11.90 34.57 -11.73
C LYS A 574 12.98 33.78 -10.98
N ALA A 575 12.69 33.20 -9.81
CA ALA A 575 13.65 32.41 -9.03
C ALA A 575 13.45 30.88 -9.12
N SER A 576 12.35 30.42 -9.74
CA SER A 576 12.04 28.98 -9.89
C SER A 576 12.95 28.23 -10.86
N GLY A 577 13.80 28.93 -11.62
CA GLY A 577 14.77 28.32 -12.53
C GLY A 577 16.02 27.78 -11.83
N PHE A 578 16.40 28.32 -10.67
CA PHE A 578 17.69 28.00 -10.05
C PHE A 578 17.62 26.89 -9.00
N VAL A 579 16.55 26.82 -8.21
CA VAL A 579 16.39 25.79 -7.16
C VAL A 579 15.95 24.44 -7.73
N LEU A 580 15.13 24.44 -8.80
CA LEU A 580 14.79 23.22 -9.55
C LEU A 580 15.93 22.74 -10.46
N SER A 581 16.85 23.63 -10.86
CA SER A 581 18.08 23.25 -11.57
C SER A 581 19.09 22.57 -10.63
N PHE A 582 19.17 22.99 -9.37
CA PHE A 582 20.06 22.36 -8.39
C PHE A 582 19.61 20.93 -8.02
N VAL A 583 18.32 20.72 -7.81
CA VAL A 583 17.76 19.37 -7.54
C VAL A 583 17.77 18.49 -8.80
N SER A 584 17.67 19.06 -10.00
CA SER A 584 17.76 18.31 -11.26
C SER A 584 19.19 18.01 -11.71
N SER A 585 20.21 18.73 -11.22
CA SER A 585 21.62 18.53 -11.60
C SER A 585 22.37 17.60 -10.66
N GLU A 586 22.03 17.54 -9.37
CA GLU A 586 22.62 16.55 -8.44
C GLU A 586 21.96 15.15 -8.52
N LEU A 587 20.76 15.04 -9.10
CA LEU A 587 20.15 13.75 -9.48
C LEU A 587 20.59 13.23 -10.88
N MET A 588 21.40 14.01 -11.62
CA MET A 588 22.00 13.61 -12.91
C MET A 588 23.52 13.44 -12.85
N GLY A 589 24.09 13.31 -11.65
CA GLY A 589 25.53 13.26 -11.41
C GLY A 589 26.13 11.89 -11.16
N SER A 590 25.70 10.82 -11.84
CA SER A 590 26.59 9.66 -12.10
C SER A 590 26.06 8.81 -13.27
N PRO A 591 26.90 8.44 -14.25
CA PRO A 591 26.45 8.09 -15.59
C PRO A 591 26.58 6.59 -15.84
N PHE A 592 25.49 5.81 -15.83
CA PHE A 592 25.49 4.49 -16.48
C PHE A 592 24.07 4.11 -16.91
N LEU A 593 23.95 3.61 -18.15
CA LEU A 593 22.75 3.18 -18.88
C LEU A 593 21.85 4.27 -19.51
N PHE A 594 22.46 5.12 -20.34
CA PHE A 594 21.82 5.58 -21.58
C PHE A 594 22.51 4.87 -22.76
N CYS A 595 22.06 3.67 -23.12
CA CYS A 595 22.26 3.02 -24.44
C CYS A 595 21.73 1.57 -24.39
N SER A 596 20.48 1.31 -24.82
CA SER A 596 20.13 0.02 -25.46
C SER A 596 18.68 -0.09 -26.01
N LEU A 597 17.86 0.96 -26.04
CA LEU A 597 16.49 0.86 -26.59
C LEU A 597 16.15 1.91 -27.66
N ALA A 598 17.18 2.47 -28.29
CA ALA A 598 17.03 3.43 -29.39
C ALA A 598 17.75 2.98 -30.67
N THR A 599 17.59 1.72 -31.08
CA THR A 599 17.92 1.25 -32.44
C THR A 599 17.11 -0.01 -32.77
N LYS A 600 15.83 0.18 -33.12
CA LYS A 600 15.01 -0.68 -34.03
C LYS A 600 13.54 -0.25 -33.95
N ARG A 601 13.22 0.91 -34.51
CA ARG A 601 11.86 1.24 -34.97
C ARG A 601 11.92 2.38 -35.98
N GLU A 602 12.73 2.18 -37.00
CA GLU A 602 12.48 2.75 -38.32
C GLU A 602 12.25 1.57 -39.26
N ASP A 603 11.34 1.75 -40.21
CA ASP A 603 10.80 0.78 -41.16
C ASP A 603 9.74 -0.18 -40.59
N VAL A 604 8.47 0.20 -40.72
CA VAL A 604 7.62 -0.20 -41.86
C VAL A 604 6.32 0.59 -41.75
N THR A 605 6.25 1.67 -42.52
CA THR A 605 5.00 2.24 -43.02
C THR A 605 4.81 1.62 -44.40
N ARG A 606 3.87 0.67 -44.55
CA ARG A 606 3.07 0.40 -45.76
C ARG A 606 2.29 -0.91 -45.62
N LEU A 607 0.98 -0.77 -45.88
CA LEU A 607 -0.10 -1.75 -45.97
C LEU A 607 -0.75 -2.16 -44.64
#